data_AF-A0A1N7AX94-F1
#
_entry.id   AF-A0A1N7AX94-F1
#
_cell.length_a   1.000
_cell.length_b   1.000
_cell.length_c   1.000
_cell.angle_alpha   90.00
_cell.angle_beta   90.00
_cell.angle_gamma   90.00
#
_symmetry.space_group_name_H-M   'P 1'
#
loop_
_entity.id
_entity.type
_entity.pdbx_description
1 polymer ?
#
loop_
_entity_poly.entity_id
_entity_poly.type
_entity_poly.pdbx_seq_one_letter_code
_entity_poly.pdbx_strand_id
1 'polypeptide(L)'
;MSGSSAKRVRRVERQRPLRVVNAESVIASAERILAVDLSRVPSTHVTQFIVGWLRNFFEQSHVIATLTLAGRPYAASPNTRSWLETALRMQWLHDLPHEDRLGAVDAMLDQEREHETKTFEHLATLGAAVEVDLSEMNDFVLNVTDKGPVKDQARKFASAVHATDVKAADLYRWWRDETHYSHAGGFLAGAYAPAGPPLRRGTPPVIDPDLEAHRILSVFVVTLVYRLLREEGTDEHVAMALVTAFFHD
;
A
#
# COMPACT_ATOMS: atom_id res chain seq x y z
N MET A 1 28.55 -29.11 -29.57
CA MET A 1 27.27 -28.58 -30.11
C MET A 1 26.34 -28.06 -28.99
N SER A 2 26.74 -27.04 -28.20
CA SER A 2 25.94 -26.56 -27.03
C SER A 2 25.37 -25.11 -27.19
N GLY A 3 25.88 -24.33 -28.16
CA GLY A 3 25.54 -22.90 -28.26
C GLY A 3 24.16 -22.55 -28.84
N SER A 4 23.50 -23.47 -29.56
CA SER A 4 22.21 -23.19 -30.23
C SER A 4 21.04 -23.17 -29.23
N SER A 5 21.02 -24.13 -28.30
CA SER A 5 19.99 -24.22 -27.26
C SER A 5 20.08 -23.03 -26.29
N ALA A 6 21.30 -22.69 -25.82
CA ALA A 6 21.53 -21.54 -24.96
C ALA A 6 21.18 -20.20 -25.62
N LYS A 7 21.47 -20.02 -26.93
CA LYS A 7 21.06 -18.83 -27.68
C LYS A 7 19.54 -18.74 -27.86
N ARG A 8 18.86 -19.88 -28.03
CA ARG A 8 17.40 -19.95 -28.17
C ARG A 8 16.70 -19.63 -26.84
N VAL A 9 17.16 -20.19 -25.72
CA VAL A 9 16.65 -19.88 -24.38
C VAL A 9 16.82 -18.39 -24.07
N ARG A 10 18.02 -17.82 -24.28
CA ARG A 10 18.27 -16.38 -24.09
C ARG A 10 17.43 -15.49 -25.00
N ARG A 11 17.07 -15.96 -26.20
CA ARG A 11 16.20 -15.22 -27.14
C ARG A 11 14.74 -15.26 -26.71
N VAL A 12 14.28 -16.38 -26.15
CA VAL A 12 12.93 -16.54 -25.59
C VAL A 12 12.79 -15.71 -24.31
N GLU A 13 13.80 -15.70 -23.43
CA GLU A 13 13.84 -14.84 -22.23
C GLU A 13 13.76 -13.35 -22.59
N ARG A 14 14.47 -12.91 -23.63
CA ARG A 14 14.42 -11.51 -24.13
C ARG A 14 13.10 -11.12 -24.81
N GLN A 15 12.20 -12.06 -25.06
CA GLN A 15 10.91 -11.83 -25.72
C GLN A 15 9.71 -11.91 -24.75
N ARG A 16 9.98 -12.07 -23.44
CA ARG A 16 8.92 -12.11 -22.44
C ARG A 16 8.23 -10.75 -22.34
N PRO A 17 6.88 -10.69 -22.26
CA PRO A 17 6.17 -9.43 -22.09
C PRO A 17 6.63 -8.69 -20.83
N LEU A 18 6.74 -7.36 -20.89
CA LEU A 18 7.21 -6.52 -19.79
C LEU A 18 6.39 -6.75 -18.50
N ARG A 19 5.05 -6.77 -18.59
CA ARG A 19 4.17 -7.15 -17.49
C ARG A 19 4.58 -8.42 -16.74
N VAL A 20 5.11 -9.44 -17.44
CA VAL A 20 5.49 -10.72 -16.82
C VAL A 20 6.82 -10.57 -16.09
N VAL A 21 7.81 -9.96 -16.74
CA VAL A 21 9.13 -9.73 -16.15
C VAL A 21 9.03 -8.82 -14.93
N ASN A 22 8.26 -7.73 -15.04
CA ASN A 22 8.05 -6.79 -13.95
C ASN A 22 7.26 -7.41 -12.81
N ALA A 23 6.20 -8.18 -13.07
CA ALA A 23 5.45 -8.83 -12.00
C ALA A 23 6.27 -9.87 -11.23
N GLU A 24 7.10 -10.67 -11.91
CA GLU A 24 8.05 -11.57 -11.23
C GLU A 24 9.06 -10.80 -10.38
N SER A 25 9.59 -9.69 -10.88
CA SER A 25 10.49 -8.82 -10.12
C SER A 25 9.80 -8.20 -8.90
N VAL A 26 8.54 -7.79 -9.02
CA VAL A 26 7.73 -7.25 -7.91
C VAL A 26 7.47 -8.32 -6.86
N ILE A 27 7.10 -9.55 -7.25
CA ILE A 27 6.94 -10.67 -6.31
C ILE A 27 8.25 -10.94 -5.55
N ALA A 28 9.37 -11.10 -6.28
CA ALA A 28 10.65 -11.42 -5.65
C ALA A 28 11.11 -10.32 -4.68
N SER A 29 10.96 -9.04 -5.05
CA SER A 29 11.30 -7.93 -4.16
C SER A 29 10.37 -7.84 -2.95
N ALA A 30 9.07 -8.11 -3.11
CA ALA A 30 8.12 -8.18 -2.01
C ALA A 30 8.48 -9.29 -1.02
N GLU A 31 8.73 -10.50 -1.50
CA GLU A 31 9.14 -11.64 -0.66
C GLU A 31 10.41 -11.31 0.14
N ARG A 32 11.41 -10.70 -0.50
CA ARG A 32 12.65 -10.31 0.19
C ARG A 32 12.40 -9.27 1.27
N ILE A 33 11.63 -8.22 1.01
CA ILE A 33 11.28 -7.21 2.02
C ILE A 33 10.50 -7.83 3.17
N LEU A 34 9.53 -8.69 2.85
CA LEU A 34 8.72 -9.41 3.85
C LEU A 34 9.55 -10.45 4.63
N ALA A 35 10.74 -10.83 4.17
CA ALA A 35 11.64 -11.73 4.89
C ALA A 35 12.65 -11.00 5.79
N VAL A 36 12.80 -9.67 5.69
CA VAL A 36 13.80 -8.92 6.48
C VAL A 36 13.46 -9.03 7.98
N ASP A 37 14.46 -9.35 8.81
CA ASP A 37 14.30 -9.30 10.26
C ASP A 37 14.38 -7.85 10.75
N LEU A 38 13.29 -7.38 11.37
CA LEU A 38 13.15 -6.04 11.93
C LEU A 38 13.02 -6.05 13.46
N SER A 39 13.34 -7.16 14.12
CA SER A 39 13.28 -7.31 15.59
C SER A 39 14.14 -6.29 16.34
N ARG A 40 15.15 -5.72 15.67
CA ARG A 40 16.06 -4.70 16.22
C ARG A 40 15.58 -3.25 16.02
N VAL A 41 14.45 -3.04 15.34
CA VAL A 41 13.81 -1.72 15.24
C VAL A 41 13.20 -1.38 16.61
N PRO A 42 13.44 -0.18 17.17
CA PRO A 42 12.80 0.24 18.42
C PRO A 42 11.28 0.10 18.31
N SER A 43 10.60 -0.31 19.38
CA SER A 43 9.16 -0.54 19.36
C SER A 43 8.38 0.67 19.87
N THR A 44 8.48 1.80 19.16
CA THR A 44 7.65 2.98 19.39
C THR A 44 6.40 2.91 18.50
N HIS A 45 5.34 3.67 18.80
CA HIS A 45 4.16 3.70 17.93
C HIS A 45 4.52 4.11 16.49
N VAL A 46 5.40 5.11 16.34
CA VAL A 46 5.82 5.62 15.02
C VAL A 46 6.56 4.56 14.23
N THR A 47 7.53 3.86 14.84
CA THR A 47 8.29 2.81 14.14
C THR A 47 7.44 1.57 13.85
N GLN A 48 6.52 1.19 14.74
CA GLN A 48 5.54 0.13 14.48
C GLN A 48 4.67 0.46 13.27
N PHE A 49 4.21 1.72 13.15
CA PHE A 49 3.46 2.18 11.99
C PHE A 49 4.28 2.16 10.70
N ILE A 50 5.51 2.68 10.73
CA ILE A 50 6.42 2.67 9.58
C ILE A 50 6.64 1.25 9.09
N VAL A 51 6.94 0.32 10.00
CA VAL A 51 7.16 -1.10 9.68
C VAL A 51 5.87 -1.75 9.19
N GLY A 52 4.75 -1.56 9.88
CA GLY A 52 3.45 -2.13 9.52
C GLY A 52 2.99 -1.67 8.13
N TRP A 53 3.11 -0.37 7.83
CA TRP A 53 2.82 0.16 6.51
C TRP A 53 3.77 -0.38 5.44
N LEU A 54 5.07 -0.54 5.73
CA LEU A 54 5.99 -1.15 4.78
C LEU A 54 5.56 -2.58 4.44
N ARG A 55 5.21 -3.37 5.46
CA ARG A 55 4.73 -4.74 5.28
C ARG A 55 3.44 -4.74 4.46
N ASN A 56 2.46 -3.93 4.83
CA ASN A 56 1.22 -3.81 4.06
C ASN A 56 1.50 -3.43 2.59
N PHE A 57 2.37 -2.44 2.34
CA PHE A 57 2.71 -2.01 0.98
C PHE A 57 3.26 -3.18 0.13
N PHE A 58 4.13 -4.01 0.69
CA PHE A 58 4.70 -5.16 -0.03
C PHE A 58 3.77 -6.37 -0.09
N GLU A 59 2.90 -6.58 0.89
CA GLU A 59 1.79 -7.56 0.80
C GLU A 59 0.84 -7.20 -0.36
N GLN A 60 0.43 -5.93 -0.45
CA GLN A 60 -0.40 -5.46 -1.57
C GLN A 60 0.36 -5.60 -2.90
N SER A 61 1.66 -5.28 -2.92
CA SER A 61 2.51 -5.45 -4.12
C SER A 61 2.54 -6.89 -4.61
N HIS A 62 2.68 -7.84 -3.69
CA HIS A 62 2.68 -9.27 -4.00
C HIS A 62 1.35 -9.71 -4.64
N VAL A 63 0.22 -9.27 -4.07
CA VAL A 63 -1.12 -9.57 -4.62
C VAL A 63 -1.33 -8.94 -6.00
N ILE A 64 -0.97 -7.66 -6.17
CA ILE A 64 -1.09 -6.94 -7.45
C ILE A 64 -0.30 -7.66 -8.55
N ALA A 65 0.95 -8.02 -8.26
CA ALA A 65 1.80 -8.73 -9.21
C ALA A 65 1.29 -10.13 -9.52
N THR A 66 0.79 -10.87 -8.52
CA THR A 66 0.19 -12.20 -8.70
C THR A 66 -1.03 -12.14 -9.63
N LEU A 67 -1.94 -11.19 -9.40
CA LEU A 67 -3.11 -10.98 -10.25
C LEU A 67 -2.73 -10.52 -11.65
N THR A 68 -1.67 -9.72 -11.79
CA THR A 68 -1.12 -9.30 -13.08
C THR A 68 -0.56 -10.49 -13.87
N LEU A 69 0.22 -11.38 -13.22
CA LEU A 69 0.71 -12.62 -13.83
C LEU A 69 -0.43 -13.55 -14.24
N ALA A 70 -1.50 -13.61 -13.46
CA ALA A 70 -2.71 -14.37 -13.78
C ALA A 70 -3.55 -13.74 -14.91
N GLY A 71 -3.13 -12.62 -15.50
CA GLY A 71 -3.86 -11.93 -16.56
C GLY A 71 -5.12 -11.21 -16.09
N ARG A 72 -5.20 -10.88 -14.79
CA ARG A 72 -6.33 -10.20 -14.16
C ARG A 72 -5.94 -8.90 -13.42
N PRO A 73 -5.14 -8.01 -14.03
CA PRO A 73 -4.69 -6.79 -13.34
C PRO A 73 -5.85 -5.86 -12.93
N TYR A 74 -6.97 -5.88 -13.64
CA TYR A 74 -8.18 -5.12 -13.29
C TYR A 74 -8.82 -5.55 -11.95
N ALA A 75 -8.58 -6.79 -11.52
CA ALA A 75 -9.10 -7.30 -10.26
C ALA A 75 -8.26 -6.83 -9.05
N ALA A 76 -7.06 -6.31 -9.30
CA ALA A 76 -6.16 -5.83 -8.25
C ALA A 76 -6.50 -4.41 -7.77
N SER A 77 -7.50 -3.73 -8.37
CA SER A 77 -7.82 -2.33 -8.05
C SER A 77 -7.96 -2.03 -6.54
N PRO A 78 -8.64 -2.86 -5.72
CA PRO A 78 -8.66 -2.65 -4.27
C PRO A 78 -7.26 -2.70 -3.62
N ASN A 79 -6.41 -3.63 -4.06
CA ASN A 79 -5.03 -3.74 -3.60
C ASN A 79 -4.19 -2.55 -4.08
N THR A 80 -4.34 -2.13 -5.33
CA THR A 80 -3.67 -0.95 -5.89
C THR A 80 -4.06 0.31 -5.12
N ARG A 81 -5.34 0.45 -4.75
CA ARG A 81 -5.79 1.55 -3.90
C ARG A 81 -5.09 1.54 -2.54
N SER A 82 -5.11 0.41 -1.84
CA SER A 82 -4.45 0.28 -0.53
C SER A 82 -2.93 0.53 -0.61
N TRP A 83 -2.31 0.03 -1.66
CA TRP A 83 -0.90 0.24 -1.99
C TRP A 83 -0.56 1.73 -2.18
N LEU A 84 -1.33 2.44 -3.02
CA LEU A 84 -1.17 3.88 -3.25
C LEU A 84 -1.43 4.70 -1.98
N GLU A 85 -2.46 4.33 -1.22
CA GLU A 85 -2.81 4.99 0.03
C GLU A 85 -1.68 4.87 1.06
N THR A 86 -1.08 3.70 1.15
CA THR A 86 0.07 3.46 2.04
C THR A 86 1.27 4.31 1.64
N ALA A 87 1.59 4.41 0.34
CA ALA A 87 2.67 5.28 -0.14
C ALA A 87 2.41 6.76 0.18
N LEU A 88 1.18 7.24 -0.04
CA LEU A 88 0.79 8.60 0.30
C LEU A 88 0.90 8.86 1.82
N ARG A 89 0.48 7.90 2.65
CA ARG A 89 0.54 7.99 4.12
C ARG A 89 1.99 8.09 4.60
N MET A 90 2.86 7.26 4.05
CA MET A 90 4.29 7.32 4.36
C MET A 90 4.92 8.63 3.93
N GLN A 91 4.62 9.12 2.71
CA GLN A 91 5.15 10.39 2.23
C GLN A 91 4.72 11.53 3.14
N TRP A 92 3.44 11.60 3.47
CA TRP A 92 2.91 12.61 4.39
C TRP A 92 3.58 12.52 5.77
N LEU A 93 3.75 11.32 6.34
CA LEU A 93 4.44 11.14 7.61
C LEU A 93 5.91 11.64 7.56
N HIS A 94 6.59 11.43 6.44
CA HIS A 94 7.95 11.93 6.24
C HIS A 94 8.01 13.46 6.14
N ASP A 95 7.03 14.08 5.48
CA ASP A 95 6.95 15.52 5.32
C ASP A 95 6.59 16.27 6.63
N LEU A 96 6.08 15.56 7.65
CA LEU A 96 5.84 16.12 8.98
C LEU A 96 7.15 16.35 9.75
N PRO A 97 7.22 17.43 10.57
CA PRO A 97 8.24 17.58 11.60
C PRO A 97 8.31 16.34 12.50
N HIS A 98 9.51 15.96 12.93
CA HIS A 98 9.73 14.74 13.70
C HIS A 98 8.87 14.70 14.98
N GLU A 99 8.80 15.83 15.68
CA GLU A 99 8.01 16.03 16.89
C GLU A 99 6.50 15.81 16.71
N ASP A 100 5.97 15.98 15.50
CA ASP A 100 4.53 15.87 15.21
C ASP A 100 4.10 14.46 14.81
N ARG A 101 5.06 13.58 14.46
CA ARG A 101 4.76 12.23 13.92
C ARG A 101 4.04 11.33 14.91
N LEU A 102 4.39 11.39 16.19
CA LEU A 102 3.72 10.60 17.22
C LEU A 102 2.24 10.98 17.32
N GLY A 103 1.93 12.29 17.38
CA GLY A 103 0.56 12.77 17.42
C GLY A 103 -0.23 12.45 16.15
N ALA A 104 0.43 12.47 14.99
CA ALA A 104 -0.17 12.07 13.72
C ALA A 104 -0.57 10.59 13.70
N VAL A 105 0.33 9.70 14.12
CA VAL A 105 0.08 8.25 14.19
C VAL A 105 -1.02 7.93 15.19
N ASP A 106 -0.96 8.52 16.40
CA ASP A 106 -1.98 8.29 17.43
C ASP A 106 -3.37 8.79 16.98
N ALA A 107 -3.45 9.90 16.24
CA ALA A 107 -4.70 10.40 15.67
C ALA A 107 -5.29 9.48 14.59
N MET A 108 -4.45 8.78 13.82
CA MET A 108 -4.92 7.79 12.84
C MET A 108 -5.48 6.55 13.54
N LEU A 109 -4.80 6.05 14.58
CA LEU A 109 -5.30 4.95 15.40
C LEU A 109 -6.65 5.29 16.04
N ASP A 110 -6.77 6.49 16.59
CA ASP A 110 -8.03 6.99 17.17
C ASP A 110 -9.18 6.96 16.14
N GLN A 111 -8.91 7.41 14.91
CA GLN A 111 -9.91 7.38 13.84
C GLN A 111 -10.28 5.96 13.40
N GLU A 112 -9.29 5.07 13.28
CA GLU A 112 -9.55 3.66 12.93
C GLU A 112 -10.41 2.98 14.01
N ARG A 113 -10.12 3.23 15.30
CA ARG A 113 -10.97 2.79 16.43
C ARG A 113 -12.39 3.36 16.35
N GLU A 114 -12.53 4.64 16.04
CA GLU A 114 -13.83 5.31 15.94
C GLU A 114 -14.68 4.71 14.81
N HIS A 115 -14.10 4.47 13.64
CA HIS A 115 -14.79 3.85 12.50
C HIS A 115 -15.23 2.41 12.81
N GLU A 116 -14.36 1.63 13.43
CA GLU A 116 -14.66 0.25 13.80
C GLU A 116 -15.80 0.20 14.83
N THR A 117 -15.71 1.04 15.87
CA THR A 117 -16.77 1.18 16.89
C THR A 117 -18.11 1.54 16.27
N LYS A 118 -18.14 2.55 15.38
CA LYS A 118 -19.36 2.95 14.66
C LYS A 118 -19.92 1.85 13.77
N THR A 119 -19.06 1.03 13.17
CA THR A 119 -19.48 -0.11 12.36
C THR A 119 -20.19 -1.14 13.23
N PHE A 120 -19.65 -1.45 14.41
CA PHE A 120 -20.31 -2.35 15.35
C PHE A 120 -21.61 -1.80 15.92
N GLU A 121 -21.66 -0.52 16.27
CA GLU A 121 -22.90 0.15 16.65
C GLU A 121 -23.95 0.02 15.54
N HIS A 122 -23.56 0.25 14.29
CA HIS A 122 -24.46 0.10 13.15
C HIS A 122 -24.94 -1.35 12.97
N LEU A 123 -24.05 -2.34 13.04
CA LEU A 123 -24.42 -3.75 12.94
C LEU A 123 -25.38 -4.17 14.06
N ALA A 124 -25.16 -3.68 15.27
CA ALA A 124 -26.07 -3.89 16.40
C ALA A 124 -27.45 -3.28 16.13
N THR A 125 -27.54 -2.09 15.52
CA THR A 125 -28.84 -1.50 15.11
C THR A 125 -29.56 -2.32 14.03
N LEU A 126 -28.81 -3.06 13.21
CA LEU A 126 -29.36 -3.96 12.19
C LEU A 126 -29.71 -5.36 12.74
N GLY A 127 -29.54 -5.60 14.05
CA GLY A 127 -29.81 -6.89 14.68
C GLY A 127 -28.74 -7.95 14.42
N ALA A 128 -27.60 -7.56 13.84
CA ALA A 128 -26.44 -8.42 13.67
C ALA A 128 -25.50 -8.22 14.85
N ALA A 129 -25.71 -8.98 15.93
CA ALA A 129 -24.76 -9.03 17.03
C ALA A 129 -23.49 -9.74 16.55
N VAL A 130 -22.41 -8.98 16.34
CA VAL A 130 -21.09 -9.53 16.05
C VAL A 130 -20.27 -9.45 17.34
N GLU A 131 -19.89 -10.60 17.88
CA GLU A 131 -18.94 -10.68 19.00
C GLU A 131 -17.52 -10.54 18.42
N VAL A 132 -17.03 -9.31 18.32
CA VAL A 132 -15.61 -9.04 18.04
C VAL A 132 -14.98 -8.44 19.29
N ASP A 133 -13.89 -9.05 19.73
CA ASP A 133 -13.11 -8.56 20.86
C ASP A 133 -12.27 -7.34 20.43
N LEU A 134 -12.60 -6.18 20.98
CA LEU A 134 -11.88 -4.93 20.75
C LEU A 134 -10.83 -4.63 21.82
N SER A 135 -10.57 -5.55 22.75
CA SER A 135 -9.63 -5.31 23.86
C SER A 135 -8.24 -4.94 23.35
N GLU A 136 -7.71 -5.67 22.37
CA GLU A 136 -6.39 -5.41 21.78
C GLU A 136 -6.32 -4.02 21.13
N MET A 137 -7.42 -3.56 20.51
CA MET A 137 -7.49 -2.21 19.97
C MET A 137 -7.47 -1.17 21.08
N ASN A 138 -8.14 -1.40 22.22
CA ASN A 138 -8.24 -0.45 23.34
C ASN A 138 -7.00 -0.39 24.23
N ASP A 139 -6.13 -1.41 24.19
CA ASP A 139 -4.95 -1.53 25.06
C ASP A 139 -3.85 -0.48 24.76
N PHE A 140 -3.82 0.15 23.58
CA PHE A 140 -2.86 1.23 23.33
C PHE A 140 -3.29 2.54 23.97
N VAL A 141 -2.43 3.09 24.83
CA VAL A 141 -2.55 4.43 25.39
C VAL A 141 -2.15 5.44 24.31
N LEU A 142 -3.14 6.09 23.70
CA LEU A 142 -2.91 7.14 22.71
C LEU A 142 -2.62 8.46 23.42
N ASN A 143 -1.51 9.12 23.09
CA ASN A 143 -1.20 10.45 23.61
C ASN A 143 -1.85 11.51 22.72
N VAL A 144 -3.19 11.48 22.67
CA VAL A 144 -3.96 12.39 21.84
C VAL A 144 -3.94 13.77 22.49
N THR A 145 -3.13 14.69 21.97
CA THR A 145 -3.35 16.10 22.25
C THR A 145 -4.67 16.52 21.60
N ASP A 146 -5.62 16.94 22.42
CA ASP A 146 -7.03 17.08 21.99
C ASP A 146 -7.29 18.13 20.89
N LYS A 147 -6.32 19.01 20.59
CA LYS A 147 -6.51 20.15 19.69
C LYS A 147 -5.24 20.47 18.91
N GLY A 148 -5.20 20.13 17.61
CA GLY A 148 -4.06 20.48 16.74
C GLY A 148 -4.36 20.30 15.24
N PRO A 149 -3.80 21.15 14.36
CA PRO A 149 -3.94 21.02 12.90
C PRO A 149 -3.49 19.66 12.36
N VAL A 150 -2.46 19.05 12.96
CA VAL A 150 -1.94 17.73 12.55
C VAL A 150 -2.96 16.62 12.80
N LYS A 151 -3.71 16.67 13.91
CA LYS A 151 -4.81 15.73 14.20
C LYS A 151 -5.95 15.85 13.18
N ASP A 152 -6.34 17.08 12.85
CA ASP A 152 -7.36 17.33 11.82
C ASP A 152 -6.90 16.91 10.42
N GLN A 153 -5.62 17.09 10.12
CA GLN A 153 -4.99 16.61 8.88
C GLN A 153 -4.95 15.09 8.83
N ALA A 154 -4.50 14.41 9.89
CA ALA A 154 -4.50 12.95 10.00
C ALA A 154 -5.91 12.38 9.76
N ARG A 155 -6.91 12.94 10.43
CA ARG A 155 -8.33 12.57 10.28
C ARG A 155 -8.87 12.79 8.87
N LYS A 156 -8.38 13.84 8.20
CA LYS A 156 -8.73 14.21 6.83
C LYS A 156 -7.57 13.90 5.89
N PHE A 157 -6.96 12.73 6.00
CA PHE A 157 -5.78 12.33 5.25
C PHE A 157 -5.79 12.77 3.76
N ALA A 158 -6.93 12.68 3.06
CA ALA A 158 -7.08 13.21 1.71
C ALA A 158 -6.86 14.74 1.59
N SER A 159 -7.40 15.53 2.52
CA SER A 159 -7.11 16.97 2.64
C SER A 159 -5.68 17.27 3.07
N ALA A 160 -5.04 16.39 3.87
CA ALA A 160 -3.65 16.55 4.27
C ALA A 160 -2.70 16.41 3.06
N VAL A 161 -2.96 15.43 2.19
CA VAL A 161 -2.24 15.27 0.91
C VAL A 161 -2.45 16.48 -0.02
N HIS A 162 -3.59 17.18 0.06
CA HIS A 162 -3.84 18.42 -0.69
C HIS A 162 -3.21 19.68 -0.08
N ALA A 163 -2.96 19.68 1.22
CA ALA A 163 -2.46 20.85 1.95
C ALA A 163 -0.94 20.98 1.95
N THR A 164 -0.22 19.98 1.43
CA THR A 164 1.24 20.07 1.25
C THR A 164 1.57 20.84 -0.03
N ASP A 165 2.53 21.77 0.06
CA ASP A 165 2.87 22.70 -1.04
C ASP A 165 3.54 22.01 -2.27
N VAL A 166 3.81 20.69 -2.27
CA VAL A 166 4.67 20.05 -3.29
C VAL A 166 4.37 18.55 -3.61
N LYS A 167 4.20 18.25 -4.92
CA LYS A 167 4.58 17.05 -5.75
C LYS A 167 3.80 15.72 -5.80
N ALA A 168 2.82 15.39 -4.95
CA ALA A 168 2.15 14.07 -5.04
C ALA A 168 0.89 14.03 -5.94
N ALA A 169 0.63 15.06 -6.75
CA ALA A 169 -0.64 15.21 -7.48
C ALA A 169 -1.00 14.01 -8.39
N ASP A 170 0.00 13.42 -9.06
CA ASP A 170 -0.22 12.23 -9.89
C ASP A 170 -0.51 10.98 -9.07
N LEU A 171 0.19 10.78 -7.94
CA LEU A 171 -0.06 9.67 -7.02
C LEU A 171 -1.45 9.77 -6.39
N TYR A 172 -1.86 10.99 -6.01
CA TYR A 172 -3.20 11.28 -5.54
C TYR A 172 -4.27 11.04 -6.62
N ARG A 173 -4.01 11.46 -7.86
CA ARG A 173 -4.91 11.19 -8.99
C ARG A 173 -5.08 9.69 -9.18
N TRP A 174 -4.00 8.91 -9.13
CA TRP A 174 -4.07 7.45 -9.26
C TRP A 174 -4.85 6.82 -8.12
N TRP A 175 -4.63 7.26 -6.88
CA TRP A 175 -5.39 6.78 -5.73
C TRP A 175 -6.89 7.08 -5.88
N ARG A 176 -7.23 8.27 -6.38
CA ARG A 176 -8.61 8.67 -6.67
C ARG A 176 -9.23 7.83 -7.80
N ASP A 177 -8.48 7.59 -8.87
CA ASP A 177 -8.93 6.79 -10.00
C ASP A 177 -9.15 5.32 -9.57
N GLU A 178 -8.24 4.73 -8.79
CA GLU A 178 -8.39 3.37 -8.23
C GLU A 178 -9.52 3.27 -7.20
N THR A 179 -9.80 4.34 -6.45
CA THR A 179 -10.97 4.42 -5.57
C THR A 179 -12.28 4.21 -6.35
N HIS A 180 -12.36 4.75 -7.57
CA HIS A 180 -13.52 4.53 -8.45
C HIS A 180 -13.61 3.08 -8.93
N TYR A 181 -12.47 2.45 -9.28
CA TYR A 181 -12.42 1.09 -9.83
C TYR A 181 -12.43 -0.02 -8.77
N SER A 182 -12.13 0.29 -7.51
CA SER A 182 -12.21 -0.67 -6.38
C SER A 182 -13.65 -1.19 -6.17
N HIS A 183 -14.64 -0.44 -6.67
CA HIS A 183 -16.05 -0.81 -6.71
C HIS A 183 -16.55 -1.04 -8.14
N ALA A 184 -15.71 -1.60 -9.03
CA ALA A 184 -16.04 -1.86 -10.44
C ALA A 184 -17.17 -2.90 -10.67
N GLY A 185 -18.00 -3.18 -9.66
CA GLY A 185 -19.18 -4.04 -9.75
C GLY A 185 -20.07 -3.68 -10.94
N GLY A 186 -20.23 -2.39 -11.28
CA GLY A 186 -20.99 -1.98 -12.47
C GLY A 186 -20.34 -2.35 -13.81
N PHE A 187 -19.01 -2.26 -13.93
CA PHE A 187 -18.28 -2.68 -15.14
C PHE A 187 -18.32 -4.20 -15.32
N LEU A 188 -18.07 -4.93 -14.24
CA LEU A 188 -18.07 -6.39 -14.25
C LEU A 188 -19.50 -6.94 -14.44
N ALA A 189 -20.51 -6.38 -13.78
CA ALA A 189 -21.90 -6.76 -13.98
C ALA A 189 -22.34 -6.57 -15.44
N GLY A 190 -21.90 -5.49 -16.10
CA GLY A 190 -22.15 -5.29 -17.53
C GLY A 190 -21.44 -6.30 -18.43
N ALA A 191 -20.21 -6.69 -18.09
CA ALA A 191 -19.43 -7.67 -18.84
C ALA A 191 -19.92 -9.13 -18.67
N TYR A 192 -20.47 -9.46 -17.50
CA TYR A 192 -20.98 -10.80 -17.17
C TYR A 192 -22.50 -10.95 -17.31
N ALA A 193 -23.23 -9.90 -17.69
CA ALA A 193 -24.67 -9.96 -17.90
C ALA A 193 -25.01 -10.89 -19.08
N PRO A 194 -25.89 -11.91 -18.89
CA PRO A 194 -26.38 -12.70 -20.00
C PRO A 194 -27.28 -11.85 -20.91
N ALA A 195 -26.96 -11.83 -22.20
CA ALA A 195 -27.70 -11.26 -23.34
C ALA A 195 -28.60 -10.03 -23.04
N GLY A 196 -28.08 -8.84 -23.36
CA GLY A 196 -28.77 -7.55 -23.40
C GLY A 196 -27.76 -6.45 -23.77
N PRO A 197 -28.17 -5.21 -24.09
CA PRO A 197 -27.23 -4.10 -24.20
C PRO A 197 -26.53 -3.93 -22.83
N PRO A 198 -25.20 -4.12 -22.76
CA PRO A 198 -24.50 -4.10 -21.49
C PRO A 198 -24.51 -2.68 -20.91
N LEU A 199 -24.73 -2.58 -19.59
CA LEU A 199 -24.70 -1.29 -18.85
C LEU A 199 -23.37 -0.54 -19.06
N ARG A 200 -22.26 -1.28 -19.19
CA ARG A 200 -20.94 -0.87 -19.71
C ARG A 200 -20.23 -2.09 -20.32
N ARG A 201 -19.43 -1.91 -21.38
CA ARG A 201 -18.61 -2.98 -21.99
C ARG A 201 -17.17 -2.93 -21.49
N GLY A 202 -16.58 -4.10 -21.23
CA GLY A 202 -15.13 -4.28 -21.08
C GLY A 202 -14.64 -4.53 -19.64
N THR A 203 -13.35 -4.81 -19.51
CA THR A 203 -12.62 -4.83 -18.24
C THR A 203 -12.35 -3.39 -17.79
N PRO A 204 -12.39 -3.08 -16.48
CA PRO A 204 -11.93 -1.78 -15.98
C PRO A 204 -10.52 -1.44 -16.51
N PRO A 205 -10.24 -0.16 -16.79
CA PRO A 205 -8.90 0.26 -17.16
C PRO A 205 -7.94 0.00 -16.00
N VAL A 206 -6.68 -0.25 -16.34
CA VAL A 206 -5.59 -0.49 -15.39
C VAL A 206 -4.59 0.64 -15.56
N ILE A 207 -4.25 1.33 -14.47
CA ILE A 207 -3.38 2.52 -14.49
C ILE A 207 -1.93 2.17 -14.84
N ASP A 208 -1.41 1.08 -14.28
CA ASP A 208 -0.03 0.60 -14.51
C ASP A 208 -0.03 -0.86 -14.99
N PRO A 209 -0.40 -1.13 -16.26
CA PRO A 209 -0.60 -2.50 -16.77
C PRO A 209 0.69 -3.33 -16.87
N ASP A 210 1.85 -2.68 -16.90
CA ASP A 210 3.16 -3.31 -16.98
C ASP A 210 3.93 -3.28 -15.65
N LEU A 211 3.37 -2.71 -14.57
CA LEU A 211 3.99 -2.57 -13.25
C LEU A 211 5.31 -1.77 -13.25
N GLU A 212 5.50 -0.87 -14.21
CA GLU A 212 6.71 -0.05 -14.27
C GLU A 212 6.70 1.02 -13.17
N ALA A 213 5.58 1.74 -13.06
CA ALA A 213 5.43 2.75 -12.02
C ALA A 213 5.38 2.13 -10.63
N HIS A 214 4.85 0.92 -10.51
CA HIS A 214 4.88 0.11 -9.29
C HIS A 214 6.30 -0.08 -8.77
N ARG A 215 7.23 -0.45 -9.65
CA ARG A 215 8.63 -0.65 -9.29
C ARG A 215 9.30 0.66 -8.87
N ILE A 216 9.04 1.75 -9.58
CA ILE A 216 9.57 3.08 -9.24
C ILE A 216 9.06 3.53 -7.86
N LEU A 217 7.75 3.40 -7.61
CA LEU A 217 7.18 3.79 -6.32
C LEU A 217 7.68 2.88 -5.18
N SER A 218 7.94 1.60 -5.46
CA SER A 218 8.53 0.68 -4.46
C SER A 218 9.95 1.12 -4.05
N VAL A 219 10.78 1.57 -5.00
CA VAL A 219 12.09 2.16 -4.69
C VAL A 219 11.95 3.39 -3.79
N PHE A 220 10.99 4.27 -4.13
CA PHE A 220 10.70 5.46 -3.35
C PHE A 220 10.30 5.10 -1.91
N VAL A 221 9.34 4.20 -1.74
CA VAL A 221 8.85 3.76 -0.43
C VAL A 221 9.96 3.12 0.41
N VAL A 222 10.79 2.25 -0.16
CA VAL A 222 11.91 1.64 0.58
C VAL A 222 12.92 2.70 1.04
N THR A 223 13.23 3.66 0.17
CA THR A 223 14.14 4.77 0.51
C THR A 223 13.56 5.68 1.57
N LEU A 224 12.25 5.93 1.51
CA LEU A 224 11.50 6.74 2.47
C LEU A 224 11.47 6.09 3.85
N VAL A 225 11.18 4.79 3.91
CA VAL A 225 11.18 4.02 5.16
C VAL A 225 12.57 3.98 5.77
N TYR A 226 13.63 3.80 4.96
CA TYR A 226 14.99 3.91 5.45
C TYR A 226 15.22 5.25 6.18
N ARG A 227 14.84 6.38 5.57
CA ARG A 227 15.00 7.72 6.19
C ARG A 227 14.19 7.86 7.47
N LEU A 228 12.91 7.50 7.43
CA LEU A 228 12.02 7.55 8.58
C LEU A 228 12.58 6.73 9.75
N LEU A 229 13.01 5.49 9.52
CA LEU A 229 13.60 4.65 10.57
C LEU A 229 14.87 5.26 11.16
N ARG A 230 15.74 5.86 10.33
CA ARG A 230 16.96 6.55 10.81
C ARG A 230 16.63 7.74 11.69
N GLU A 231 15.64 8.53 11.29
CA GLU A 231 15.17 9.70 12.04
C GLU A 231 14.54 9.29 13.38
N GLU A 232 13.82 8.15 13.42
CA GLU A 232 13.30 7.55 14.66
C GLU A 232 14.37 6.81 15.50
N GLY A 233 15.66 6.96 15.17
CA GLY A 233 16.76 6.44 15.97
C GLY A 233 17.11 4.96 15.72
N THR A 234 16.60 4.36 14.64
CA THR A 234 17.00 3.01 14.24
C THR A 234 18.45 3.00 13.76
N ASP A 235 19.20 1.97 14.17
CA ASP A 235 20.58 1.75 13.70
C ASP A 235 20.66 1.67 12.17
N GLU A 236 21.74 2.21 11.59
CA GLU A 236 21.88 2.31 10.14
C GLU A 236 21.89 0.95 9.46
N HIS A 237 22.56 -0.03 10.03
CA HIS A 237 22.64 -1.36 9.45
C HIS A 237 21.28 -2.05 9.44
N VAL A 238 20.46 -1.80 10.47
CA VAL A 238 19.10 -2.35 10.55
C VAL A 238 18.18 -1.68 9.53
N ALA A 239 18.21 -0.35 9.42
CA ALA A 239 17.39 0.37 8.44
C ALA A 239 17.83 0.06 6.99
N MET A 240 19.14 -0.05 6.74
CA MET A 240 19.70 -0.33 5.41
C MET A 240 19.39 -1.75 4.93
N ALA A 241 19.14 -2.70 5.84
CA ALA A 241 18.78 -4.07 5.48
C ALA A 241 17.58 -4.14 4.52
N LEU A 242 16.62 -3.21 4.64
CA LEU A 242 15.49 -3.07 3.73
C LEU A 242 15.90 -2.66 2.32
N VAL A 243 16.75 -1.65 2.20
CA VAL A 243 17.27 -1.18 0.91
C VAL A 243 18.08 -2.28 0.25
N THR A 244 18.97 -2.93 1.00
CA THR A 244 19.76 -4.07 0.52
C THR A 244 18.86 -5.20 0.05
N ALA A 245 17.87 -5.62 0.84
CA ALA A 245 16.95 -6.69 0.47
C ALA A 245 16.14 -6.36 -0.79
N PHE A 246 15.74 -5.11 -1.00
CA PHE A 246 15.03 -4.71 -2.21
C PHE A 246 15.87 -4.92 -3.48
N PHE A 247 17.12 -4.47 -3.46
CA PHE A 247 18.01 -4.47 -4.63
C PHE A 247 18.83 -5.76 -4.81
N HIS A 248 18.81 -6.69 -3.85
CA HIS A 248 19.54 -7.94 -3.99
C HIS A 248 18.82 -8.87 -4.98
N ASP A 249 19.50 -9.28 -6.05
CA ASP A 249 19.05 -10.35 -6.95
C ASP A 249 19.28 -11.73 -6.32
#